data_AF-A0ABD2VVS6-F1
#
_entry.id   AF-A0ABD2VVS6-F1
#
_cell.length_a   1.000
_cell.length_b   1.000
_cell.length_c   1.000
_cell.angle_alpha   90.00
_cell.angle_beta   90.00
_cell.angle_gamma   90.00
#
_symmetry.space_group_name_H-M   'P 1'
#
loop_
_entity.id
_entity.type
_entity.pdbx_description
1 polymer ?
#
loop_
_entity_poly.entity_id
_entity_poly.type
_entity_poly.pdbx_seq_one_letter_code
_entity_poly.pdbx_strand_id
1 'polypeptide(L)'
;MSFREAMSSAENKYWLEAVRSELEAMDENQVWKLENRPTSWKGHKPNVIDSKWVFKRKVGVNGEVKHKARLVCRGFKDKTDYELDETYAPVSRMQVISAALAIKTS
;
A
#
# COMPACT_ATOMS: atom_id res chain seq x y z
N MET A 1 -0.90 3.20 14.32
CA MET A 1 -0.74 1.84 14.86
C MET A 1 0.28 1.08 14.02
N SER A 2 1.31 0.58 14.68
CA SER A 2 2.34 -0.30 14.14
C SER A 2 1.91 -1.77 14.19
N PHE A 3 2.66 -2.63 13.50
CA PHE A 3 2.41 -4.09 13.52
C PHE A 3 2.43 -4.66 14.94
N ARG A 4 3.45 -4.29 15.74
CA ARG A 4 3.58 -4.77 17.11
C ARG A 4 2.37 -4.37 17.97
N GLU A 5 1.95 -3.12 17.88
CA GLU A 5 0.76 -2.63 18.61
C GLU A 5 -0.51 -3.35 18.16
N ALA A 6 -0.70 -3.59 16.86
CA ALA A 6 -1.85 -4.31 16.34
C ALA A 6 -1.89 -5.76 16.86
N MET A 7 -0.74 -6.45 16.89
CA MET A 7 -0.65 -7.83 17.35
C MET A 7 -0.81 -7.98 18.88
N SER A 8 -0.40 -6.96 19.64
CA SER A 8 -0.59 -6.91 21.10
C SER A 8 -1.97 -6.40 21.53
N SER A 9 -2.83 -5.98 20.59
CA SER A 9 -4.17 -5.49 20.91
C SER A 9 -5.16 -6.64 21.16
N ALA A 10 -6.27 -6.36 21.86
CA ALA A 10 -7.36 -7.31 22.05
C ALA A 10 -8.02 -7.73 20.72
N GLU A 11 -7.94 -6.88 19.70
CA GLU A 11 -8.48 -7.11 18.35
C GLU A 11 -7.46 -7.81 17.42
N ASN A 12 -6.38 -8.40 17.94
CA ASN A 12 -5.28 -8.96 17.13
C ASN A 12 -5.74 -9.97 16.07
N LYS A 13 -6.78 -10.75 16.34
CA LYS A 13 -7.34 -11.73 15.40
C LYS A 13 -7.85 -11.06 14.13
N TYR A 14 -8.56 -9.94 14.28
CA TYR A 14 -9.09 -9.17 13.16
C TYR A 14 -7.97 -8.46 12.39
N TRP A 15 -6.91 -8.03 13.08
CA TRP A 15 -5.73 -7.46 12.42
C TRP A 15 -4.94 -8.52 11.63
N LEU A 16 -4.80 -9.73 12.16
CA LEU A 16 -4.16 -10.85 11.48
C LEU A 16 -4.94 -11.27 10.23
N GLU A 17 -6.26 -11.36 10.33
CA GLU A 17 -7.13 -11.64 9.18
C GLU A 17 -6.96 -10.58 8.09
N ALA A 18 -6.94 -9.30 8.47
CA ALA A 18 -6.71 -8.20 7.52
C ALA A 18 -5.32 -8.26 6.87
N VAL A 19 -4.29 -8.71 7.59
CA VAL A 19 -2.93 -8.93 7.05
C VAL A 19 -2.93 -10.09 6.06
N ARG A 20 -3.57 -11.21 6.41
CA ARG A 20 -3.66 -12.38 5.51
C ARG A 20 -4.39 -12.05 4.23
N SER A 21 -5.54 -11.39 4.34
CA SER A 21 -6.32 -10.96 3.17
C SER A 21 -5.52 -10.04 2.24
N GLU A 22 -4.70 -9.14 2.78
CA GLU A 22 -3.82 -8.31 1.94
C GLU A 22 -2.74 -9.15 1.24
N LEU A 23 -2.10 -10.09 1.95
CA LEU A 23 -1.07 -10.96 1.36
C LEU A 23 -1.64 -11.89 0.29
N GLU A 24 -2.81 -12.47 0.54
CA GLU A 24 -3.55 -13.29 -0.43
C GLU A 24 -3.92 -12.45 -1.66
N ALA A 25 -4.43 -11.23 -1.47
CA ALA A 25 -4.70 -10.34 -2.60
C ALA A 25 -3.42 -9.98 -3.38
N MET A 26 -2.27 -9.82 -2.71
CA MET A 26 -1.00 -9.57 -3.39
C MET A 26 -0.52 -10.79 -4.19
N ASP A 27 -0.72 -11.99 -3.65
CA ASP A 27 -0.43 -13.26 -4.34
C ASP A 27 -1.35 -13.44 -5.55
N GLU A 28 -2.67 -13.28 -5.40
CA GLU A 28 -3.64 -13.38 -6.49
C GLU A 28 -3.35 -12.39 -7.62
N ASN A 29 -2.97 -11.16 -7.28
CA ASN A 29 -2.64 -10.13 -8.26
C ASN A 29 -1.21 -10.26 -8.82
N GLN A 30 -0.42 -11.23 -8.35
CA GLN A 30 0.98 -11.46 -8.78
C GLN A 30 1.84 -10.18 -8.71
N VAL A 31 1.56 -9.29 -7.77
CA VAL A 31 2.24 -7.97 -7.65
C VAL A 31 3.59 -8.06 -6.94
N TRP A 32 3.95 -9.24 -6.40
CA TRP A 32 5.21 -9.45 -5.71
C TRP A 32 5.76 -10.85 -5.98
N LYS A 33 7.09 -10.94 -5.98
CA LYS A 33 7.82 -12.20 -6.00
C LYS A 33 8.85 -12.16 -4.88
N LEU A 34 8.85 -13.19 -4.03
CA LEU A 34 9.89 -13.33 -3.02
C LEU A 34 11.18 -13.79 -3.70
N GLU A 35 12.19 -12.93 -3.68
CA GLU A 35 13.50 -13.19 -4.26
C GLU A 35 14.60 -13.07 -3.22
N ASN A 36 15.70 -13.77 -3.43
CA ASN A 36 16.88 -13.63 -2.58
C ASN A 36 17.46 -12.24 -2.73
N ARG A 37 17.91 -11.65 -1.61
CA ARG A 37 18.54 -10.33 -1.64
C ARG A 37 19.79 -10.39 -2.53
N PRO A 38 19.87 -9.56 -3.59
CA PRO A 38 21.07 -9.52 -4.42
C PRO A 38 22.26 -9.01 -3.61
N THR A 39 23.44 -9.61 -3.84
CA THR A 39 24.71 -9.15 -3.23
C THR A 39 25.25 -7.92 -3.93
N SER A 40 24.93 -7.75 -5.22
CA SER A 40 25.23 -6.56 -6.01
C SER A 40 24.13 -6.32 -7.06
N TRP A 41 23.88 -5.06 -7.39
CA TRP A 41 23.02 -4.65 -8.50
C TRP A 41 23.81 -3.66 -9.36
N LYS A 42 24.08 -4.01 -10.63
CA LYS A 42 24.90 -3.21 -11.55
C LYS A 42 26.26 -2.76 -10.96
N GLY A 43 26.93 -3.63 -10.20
CA GLY A 43 28.23 -3.33 -9.59
C GLY A 43 28.16 -2.49 -8.30
N HIS A 44 26.96 -2.12 -7.83
CA HIS A 44 26.77 -1.36 -6.60
C HIS A 44 26.02 -2.17 -5.53
N LYS A 45 26.15 -1.74 -4.27
CA LYS A 45 25.33 -2.27 -3.17
C LYS A 45 23.86 -1.92 -3.45
N PRO A 46 22.96 -2.91 -3.47
CA PRO A 46 21.56 -2.66 -3.80
C PRO A 46 20.90 -1.78 -2.72
N ASN A 47 20.13 -0.80 -3.18
CA ASN A 47 19.28 0.01 -2.30
C ASN A 47 18.02 -0.79 -1.98
N VAL A 48 18.02 -1.47 -0.82
CA VAL A 48 16.85 -2.24 -0.38
C VAL A 48 15.85 -1.30 0.27
N ILE A 49 14.68 -1.16 -0.34
CA ILE A 49 13.57 -0.36 0.19
C ILE A 49 12.86 -1.17 1.27
N ASP A 50 12.80 -0.62 2.48
CA ASP A 50 12.05 -1.23 3.57
C ASP A 50 10.53 -1.05 3.35
N SER A 51 9.73 -2.01 3.80
CA SER A 51 8.27 -1.90 3.83
C SER A 51 7.74 -1.63 5.24
N LYS A 52 6.51 -1.17 5.36
CA LYS A 52 5.80 -1.06 6.66
C LYS A 52 4.32 -1.42 6.51
N TRP A 53 3.77 -1.95 7.59
CA TRP A 53 2.33 -2.16 7.71
C TRP A 53 1.61 -0.90 8.16
N VAL A 54 0.48 -0.62 7.53
CA VAL A 54 -0.46 0.44 7.90
C VAL A 54 -1.79 -0.18 8.26
N PHE A 55 -2.23 0.04 9.51
CA PHE A 55 -3.49 -0.47 10.02
C PHE A 55 -4.52 0.64 10.18
N LYS A 56 -5.77 0.36 9.78
CA LYS A 56 -6.88 1.29 9.93
C LYS A 56 -8.15 0.53 10.31
N ARG A 57 -8.76 0.95 11.41
CA ARG A 57 -10.09 0.50 11.85
C ARG A 57 -11.11 1.40 11.15
N LYS A 58 -12.08 0.82 10.46
CA LYS A 58 -13.15 1.55 9.78
C LYS A 58 -14.48 1.15 10.41
N VAL A 59 -15.25 2.13 10.85
CA VAL A 59 -16.63 1.93 11.28
C VAL A 59 -17.52 2.27 10.09
N GLY A 60 -18.32 1.31 9.66
CA GLY A 60 -19.30 1.48 8.59
C GLY A 60 -20.50 2.29 9.05
N VAL A 61 -21.33 2.70 8.11
CA VAL A 61 -22.55 3.50 8.38
C VAL A 61 -23.53 2.74 9.29
N ASN A 62 -23.54 1.41 9.19
CA ASN A 62 -24.37 0.53 10.01
C ASN A 62 -23.72 0.16 11.36
N GLY A 63 -22.59 0.79 11.74
CA GLY A 63 -21.84 0.45 12.95
C GLY A 63 -20.91 -0.76 12.82
N GLU A 64 -20.88 -1.42 11.65
CA GLU A 64 -19.98 -2.56 11.41
C GLU A 64 -18.51 -2.13 11.48
N VAL A 65 -17.71 -2.82 12.29
CA VAL A 65 -16.29 -2.53 12.43
C VAL A 65 -15.48 -3.41 11.49
N LYS A 66 -14.86 -2.81 10.47
CA LYS A 66 -13.96 -3.48 9.54
C LYS A 66 -12.51 -3.09 9.78
N HIS A 67 -11.66 -4.10 9.86
CA HIS A 67 -10.23 -3.96 10.02
C HIS A 67 -9.57 -3.96 8.63
N LYS A 68 -8.67 -3.01 8.38
CA LYS A 68 -7.88 -2.95 7.13
C LYS A 68 -6.40 -2.86 7.46
N ALA A 69 -5.61 -3.72 6.84
CA ALA A 69 -4.15 -3.67 6.83
C ALA A 69 -3.69 -3.40 5.39
N ARG A 70 -2.57 -2.70 5.22
CA ARG A 70 -1.90 -2.51 3.93
C ARG A 70 -0.39 -2.58 4.12
N LEU A 71 0.31 -3.23 3.20
CA LEU A 71 1.76 -3.21 3.15
C LEU A 71 2.20 -2.08 2.20
N VAL A 72 3.06 -1.19 2.68
CA VAL A 72 3.49 0.00 1.93
C VAL A 72 5.00 0.13 1.95
N CYS A 73 5.61 0.35 0.80
CA CYS A 73 7.04 0.63 0.66
C CYS A 73 7.39 1.99 1.28
N ARG A 74 8.54 2.08 1.95
CA ARG A 74 9.07 3.35 2.48
C ARG A 74 9.85 4.09 1.39
N GLY A 75 9.14 4.53 0.36
CA GLY A 75 9.72 5.16 -0.85
C GLY A 75 10.57 6.41 -0.61
N PHE A 76 10.46 7.07 0.56
CA PHE A 76 11.31 8.22 0.90
C PHE A 76 12.80 7.88 1.06
N LYS A 77 13.17 6.59 1.16
CA LYS A 77 14.56 6.14 1.19
C LYS A 77 15.14 5.85 -0.20
N ASP A 78 14.35 6.03 -1.25
CA ASP A 78 14.89 5.87 -2.60
C ASP A 78 15.78 7.06 -2.92
N LYS A 79 17.09 6.82 -2.96
CA LYS A 79 18.08 7.79 -3.46
C LYS A 79 18.32 7.64 -4.96
N THR A 80 17.55 6.77 -5.60
CA THR A 80 17.73 6.45 -7.00
C THR A 80 16.68 7.23 -7.76
N ASP A 81 17.16 8.09 -8.65
CA ASP A 81 16.39 8.69 -9.74
C ASP A 81 16.00 7.55 -10.69
N TYR A 82 15.11 6.67 -10.23
CA TYR A 82 14.44 5.77 -11.14
C TYR A 82 13.53 6.65 -11.98
N GLU A 83 13.81 6.72 -13.28
CA GLU A 83 12.78 6.98 -14.27
C GLU A 83 11.68 5.94 -14.04
N LEU A 84 10.73 6.31 -13.18
CA LEU A 84 9.53 5.54 -12.88
C LEU A 84 8.66 5.60 -14.12
N ASP A 85 8.97 4.78 -15.11
CA ASP A 85 8.07 4.43 -16.22
C ASP A 85 6.94 3.51 -15.74
N GLU A 86 6.44 3.74 -14.53
CA GLU A 86 5.32 3.03 -13.92
C GLU A 86 4.31 4.07 -13.44
N THR A 87 3.35 4.32 -14.33
CA THR A 87 2.03 4.91 -14.13
C THR A 87 1.68 5.15 -12.65
N TYR A 88 2.08 6.31 -12.12
CA TYR A 88 1.36 6.91 -11.01
C TYR A 88 -0.04 7.23 -11.53
N ALA A 89 -0.99 6.35 -11.28
CA ALA A 89 -2.39 6.65 -11.53
C ALA A 89 -2.70 7.94 -10.76
N PRO A 90 -3.01 9.05 -11.44
CA PRO A 90 -3.39 10.26 -10.75
C PRO A 90 -4.65 9.91 -9.97
N VAL A 91 -4.59 10.05 -8.64
CA VAL A 91 -5.79 10.00 -7.81
C VAL A 91 -6.56 11.27 -8.15
N SER A 92 -7.33 11.23 -9.23
CA SER A 92 -8.17 12.31 -9.70
C SER A 92 -9.09 12.71 -8.56
N ARG A 93 -8.88 13.92 -8.03
CA ARG A 93 -9.83 14.50 -7.09
C ARG A 93 -11.15 14.64 -7.85
N MET A 94 -12.25 14.16 -7.28
CA MET A 94 -13.61 14.25 -7.87
C MET A 94 -13.96 15.66 -8.38
N GLN A 95 -13.33 16.70 -7.80
CA GLN A 95 -13.41 18.10 -8.23
C GLN A 95 -12.91 18.34 -9.66
N VAL A 96 -11.84 17.66 -10.10
CA VAL A 96 -11.28 17.78 -11.45
C VAL A 96 -12.19 17.11 -12.49
N ILE A 97 -12.75 15.95 -12.14
CA ILE A 97 -13.72 15.24 -12.99
C ILE A 97 -15.01 16.07 -13.17
N SER A 98 -15.48 16.70 -12.09
CA SER A 98 -16.68 17.56 -12.14
C SER A 98 -16.44 18.83 -12.98
N ALA A 99 -15.26 19.44 -12.88
CA ALA A 99 -14.91 20.61 -13.69
C ALA A 99 -14.81 20.29 -15.19
N ALA A 100 -14.26 19.14 -15.56
CA ALA A 100 -14.17 18.72 -16.97
C ALA A 100 -15.55 18.44 -17.60
N LEU A 101 -16.50 17.90 -16.82
CA LEU A 101 -17.87 17.68 -17.28
C LEU A 101 -18.65 19.00 -17.47
N ALA A 102 -18.39 20.01 -16.64
CA ALA A 102 -19.07 21.31 -16.73
C ALA A 102 -18.70 22.11 -17.98
N ILE A 103 -17.54 21.85 -18.59
CA ILE A 103 -17.06 22.59 -19.78
C ILE A 103 -17.70 22.08 -21.08
N LYS A 104 -18.36 20.91 -21.07
CA LYS A 104 -18.99 20.33 -22.27
C LYS A 104 -20.47 20.68 -22.47
N THR A 105 -20.99 21.68 -21.73
CA THR A 105 -22.39 22.15 -21.88
C THR A 105 -22.49 23.63 -22.28
N SER A 106 -21.57 24.12 -23.11
CA SER A 106 -21.77 25.38 -23.86
C SER A 106 -21.60 25.15 -25.35
#